data_AF-A0A1W2BBZ2-F1
#
_entry.id   AF-A0A1W2BBZ2-F1
#
_cell.length_a   1.000
_cell.length_b   1.000
_cell.length_c   1.000
_cell.angle_alpha   90.00
_cell.angle_beta   90.00
_cell.angle_gamma   90.00
#
_symmetry.space_group_name_H-M   'P 1'
#
loop_
_entity.id
_entity.type
_entity.pdbx_description
1 polymer ?
#
loop_
_entity_poly.entity_id
_entity_poly.type
_entity_poly.pdbx_seq_one_letter_code
_entity_poly.pdbx_strand_id
1 'polypeptide(L)'
;MDTARTSEALASPFSRSALSNGSQLLPGIDGRSASARRFRDLTRAFADELGGEEGLTTPQRALVRHAAAIVIESETLQAKIVRGETVNHEDLVRVSNVLARLMRDLGVKGAGKPKDDVPDLRTFLASRAAG
;
A
#
# COMPACT_ATOMS: atom_id res chain seq x y z
N MET A 1 28.61 -0.63 -43.46
CA MET A 1 28.69 -0.03 -42.10
C MET A 1 27.70 -0.78 -41.24
N ASP A 2 28.23 -1.75 -40.49
CA ASP A 2 27.48 -2.79 -39.80
C ASP A 2 27.03 -2.27 -38.43
N THR A 3 25.73 -2.08 -38.24
CA THR A 3 25.16 -1.62 -36.98
C THR A 3 25.13 -2.78 -36.00
N ALA A 4 26.08 -2.79 -35.07
CA ALA A 4 26.15 -3.72 -33.97
C ALA A 4 24.83 -3.73 -33.20
N ARG A 5 24.06 -4.80 -33.39
CA ARG A 5 22.88 -5.14 -32.59
C ARG A 5 23.40 -5.65 -31.25
N THR A 6 23.61 -4.75 -30.30
CA THR A 6 23.93 -5.13 -28.92
C THR A 6 22.74 -5.91 -28.39
N SER A 7 22.88 -7.24 -28.27
CA SER A 7 21.88 -8.03 -27.57
C SER A 7 21.90 -7.58 -26.10
N GLU A 8 20.85 -6.90 -25.68
CA GLU A 8 20.54 -6.71 -24.27
C GLU A 8 20.37 -8.11 -23.68
N ALA A 9 21.45 -8.64 -23.08
CA ALA A 9 21.42 -9.91 -22.41
C ALA A 9 20.40 -9.77 -21.26
N LEU A 10 19.21 -10.34 -21.45
CA LEU A 10 18.17 -10.40 -20.43
C LEU A 10 18.83 -10.90 -19.14
N ALA A 11 18.91 -10.03 -18.14
CA ALA A 11 19.61 -10.33 -16.90
C ALA A 11 19.07 -11.65 -16.34
N SER A 12 19.97 -12.58 -16.01
CA SER A 12 19.61 -13.91 -15.52
C SER A 12 18.60 -13.78 -14.37
N PRO A 13 17.47 -14.50 -14.38
CA PRO A 13 16.50 -14.46 -13.28
C PRO A 13 17.12 -14.76 -11.92
N PHE A 14 18.23 -15.51 -11.91
CA PHE A 14 18.99 -15.88 -10.71
C PHE A 14 19.90 -14.76 -10.17
N SER A 15 20.10 -13.66 -10.91
CA SER A 15 20.93 -12.54 -10.46
C SER A 15 20.21 -11.63 -9.47
N ARG A 16 18.88 -11.57 -9.54
CA ARG A 16 18.02 -10.74 -8.70
C ARG A 16 17.55 -11.52 -7.47
N SER A 17 17.32 -10.80 -6.38
CA SER A 17 16.78 -11.42 -5.16
C SER A 17 15.39 -12.01 -5.40
N ALA A 18 15.03 -13.08 -4.70
CA ALA A 18 13.69 -13.66 -4.72
C ALA A 18 12.58 -12.63 -4.39
N LEU A 19 12.90 -11.66 -3.52
CA LEU A 19 12.00 -10.55 -3.18
C LEU A 19 11.75 -9.59 -4.35
N SER A 20 12.79 -9.35 -5.15
CA SER A 20 12.74 -8.53 -6.35
C SER A 20 12.07 -9.25 -7.52
N ASN A 21 12.21 -10.57 -7.58
CA ASN A 21 11.57 -11.42 -8.59
C ASN A 21 10.11 -11.73 -8.28
N GLY A 22 9.63 -11.43 -7.06
CA GLY A 22 8.26 -11.69 -6.65
C GLY A 22 7.98 -13.16 -6.27
N SER A 23 8.98 -14.04 -6.33
CA SER A 23 8.85 -15.43 -5.87
C SER A 23 8.78 -15.54 -4.34
N GLN A 24 9.18 -14.49 -3.63
CA GLN A 24 9.06 -14.36 -2.18
C GLN A 24 8.58 -12.96 -1.81
N LEU A 25 7.71 -12.84 -0.80
CA LEU A 25 7.24 -11.52 -0.32
C LEU A 25 7.99 -11.02 0.92
N LEU A 26 8.40 -11.92 1.81
CA LEU A 26 9.18 -11.60 3.02
C LEU A 26 10.31 -12.64 3.20
N PRO A 27 11.52 -12.21 3.61
CA PRO A 27 12.65 -13.10 3.78
C PRO A 27 12.43 -14.06 4.97
N GLY A 28 12.89 -15.31 4.84
CA GLY A 28 13.00 -16.25 5.96
C GLY A 28 11.70 -16.81 6.55
N ILE A 29 10.54 -16.60 5.90
CA ILE A 29 9.25 -17.11 6.39
C ILE A 29 8.73 -18.31 5.59
N ASP A 30 8.10 -19.27 6.28
CA ASP A 30 7.25 -20.27 5.61
C ASP A 30 5.94 -19.57 5.17
N GLY A 31 5.74 -19.51 3.86
CA GLY A 31 4.57 -18.89 3.26
C GLY A 31 3.24 -19.62 3.53
N ARG A 32 3.22 -20.72 4.28
CA ARG A 32 2.02 -21.54 4.54
C ARG A 32 1.31 -21.23 5.85
N SER A 33 1.80 -20.30 6.67
CA SER A 33 1.06 -19.87 7.86
C SER A 33 -0.22 -19.09 7.48
N ALA A 34 -1.17 -19.00 8.41
CA ALA A 34 -2.40 -18.22 8.19
C ALA A 34 -2.07 -16.74 7.92
N SER A 35 -1.18 -16.13 8.71
CA SER A 35 -0.74 -14.75 8.51
C SER A 35 0.02 -14.55 7.21
N ALA A 36 0.84 -15.53 6.78
CA ALA A 36 1.53 -15.44 5.50
C ALA A 36 0.57 -15.54 4.29
N ARG A 37 -0.48 -16.37 4.38
CA ARG A 37 -1.57 -16.37 3.39
C ARG A 37 -2.29 -15.03 3.37
N ARG A 38 -2.71 -14.54 4.53
CA ARG A 38 -3.40 -13.24 4.68
C ARG A 38 -2.57 -12.09 4.10
N PHE A 39 -1.26 -12.10 4.33
CA PHE A 39 -0.34 -11.10 3.80
C PHE A 39 -0.29 -11.11 2.28
N ARG A 40 -0.23 -12.30 1.65
CA ARG A 40 -0.32 -12.44 0.20
C ARG A 40 -1.65 -11.92 -0.35
N ASP A 41 -2.75 -12.28 0.30
CA ASP A 41 -4.10 -11.90 -0.13
C ASP A 41 -4.25 -10.37 -0.12
N LEU A 42 -3.82 -9.71 0.97
CA LEU A 42 -3.86 -8.25 1.09
C LEU A 42 -2.93 -7.55 0.08
N THR A 43 -1.70 -8.06 -0.08
CA THR A 43 -0.74 -7.51 -1.06
C THR A 43 -1.34 -7.55 -2.46
N ARG A 44 -1.94 -8.68 -2.85
CA ARG A 44 -2.59 -8.84 -4.15
C ARG A 44 -3.80 -7.93 -4.30
N ALA A 45 -4.69 -7.87 -3.31
CA ALA A 45 -5.87 -7.02 -3.36
C ALA A 45 -5.51 -5.53 -3.55
N PHE A 46 -4.54 -5.03 -2.79
CA PHE A 46 -4.06 -3.67 -2.94
C PHE A 46 -3.35 -3.41 -4.26
N ALA A 47 -2.60 -4.38 -4.78
CA ALA A 47 -2.02 -4.26 -6.12
C ALA A 47 -3.10 -4.22 -7.20
N ASP A 48 -4.12 -5.07 -7.11
CA ASP A 48 -5.24 -5.15 -8.06
C ASP A 48 -6.03 -3.82 -8.10
N GLU A 49 -6.26 -3.18 -6.95
CA GLU A 49 -6.87 -1.84 -6.85
C GLU A 49 -6.06 -0.73 -7.55
N LEU A 50 -4.75 -0.95 -7.71
CA LEU A 50 -3.81 0.00 -8.32
C LEU A 50 -3.44 -0.37 -9.77
N GLY A 51 -4.17 -1.30 -10.38
CA GLY A 51 -3.95 -1.73 -11.77
C GLY A 51 -3.14 -3.03 -11.91
N GLY A 52 -2.99 -3.79 -10.83
CA GLY A 52 -2.29 -5.07 -10.79
C GLY A 52 -0.77 -4.94 -10.55
N GLU A 53 -0.13 -6.06 -10.18
CA GLU A 53 1.30 -6.11 -9.83
C GLU A 53 2.25 -5.60 -10.92
N GLU A 54 1.91 -5.83 -12.18
CA GLU A 54 2.69 -5.37 -13.34
C GLU A 54 2.58 -3.85 -13.54
N GLY A 55 1.47 -3.24 -13.14
CA GLY A 55 1.23 -1.80 -13.23
C GLY A 55 1.93 -0.99 -12.15
N LEU A 56 2.42 -1.64 -11.08
CA LEU A 56 3.06 -0.94 -9.97
C LEU A 56 4.51 -0.55 -10.29
N THR A 57 4.92 0.62 -9.82
CA THR A 57 6.33 0.97 -9.68
C THR A 57 6.95 0.28 -8.47
N THR A 58 8.28 0.22 -8.39
CA THR A 58 8.98 -0.40 -7.25
C THR A 58 8.65 0.27 -5.90
N PRO A 59 8.60 1.60 -5.78
CA PRO A 59 8.13 2.25 -4.55
C PRO A 59 6.69 1.89 -4.18
N GLN A 60 5.78 1.83 -5.15
CA GLN A 60 4.39 1.44 -4.88
C GLN A 60 4.30 -0.01 -4.40
N ARG A 61 5.05 -0.94 -4.99
CA ARG A 61 5.14 -2.33 -4.48
C ARG A 61 5.61 -2.39 -3.03
N ALA A 62 6.58 -1.57 -2.66
CA ALA A 62 7.06 -1.50 -1.27
C ALA A 62 5.98 -0.94 -0.33
N LEU A 63 5.27 0.11 -0.74
CA LEU A 63 4.17 0.70 0.03
C LEU A 63 2.98 -0.27 0.18
N VAL A 64 2.62 -0.99 -0.88
CA VAL A 64 1.57 -2.03 -0.85
C VAL A 64 1.92 -3.13 0.14
N ARG A 65 3.15 -3.67 0.10
CA ARG A 65 3.63 -4.67 1.06
C ARG A 65 3.62 -4.12 2.48
N HIS A 66 3.99 -2.86 2.68
CA HIS A 66 3.97 -2.24 4.00
C HIS A 66 2.53 -2.05 4.53
N ALA A 67 1.61 -1.60 3.68
CA ALA A 67 0.20 -1.47 4.02
C ALA A 67 -0.40 -2.81 4.46
N ALA A 68 -0.12 -3.89 3.71
CA ALA A 68 -0.56 -5.23 4.08
C ALA A 68 -0.05 -5.68 5.46
N ALA A 69 1.20 -5.37 5.81
CA ALA A 69 1.76 -5.69 7.12
C ALA A 69 1.08 -4.91 8.25
N ILE A 70 0.83 -3.62 8.03
CA ILE A 70 0.16 -2.74 9.00
C ILE A 70 -1.30 -3.17 9.21
N VAL A 71 -1.99 -3.66 8.17
CA VAL A 71 -3.34 -4.23 8.32
C VAL A 71 -3.31 -5.47 9.20
N ILE A 72 -2.39 -6.41 8.99
CA ILE A 72 -2.27 -7.62 9.82
C ILE A 72 -1.98 -7.27 11.28
N GLU A 73 -1.12 -6.27 11.53
CA GLU A 73 -0.87 -5.79 12.89
C GLU A 73 -2.13 -5.20 13.51
N SER A 74 -2.89 -4.41 12.75
CA SER A 74 -4.17 -3.85 13.21
C SER A 74 -5.18 -4.96 13.52
N GLU A 75 -5.33 -5.96 12.65
CA GLU A 75 -6.19 -7.13 12.87
C GLU A 75 -5.77 -7.89 14.14
N THR A 76 -4.47 -8.02 14.39
CA THR A 76 -3.92 -8.67 15.58
C THR A 76 -4.29 -7.91 16.85
N LEU A 77 -4.10 -6.59 16.87
CA LEU A 77 -4.46 -5.73 18.00
C LEU A 77 -5.98 -5.75 18.25
N GLN A 78 -6.79 -5.66 17.20
CA GLN A 78 -8.25 -5.75 17.30
C GLN A 78 -8.69 -7.09 17.87
N ALA A 79 -8.09 -8.20 17.42
CA ALA A 79 -8.42 -9.52 17.92
C ALA A 79 -8.09 -9.68 19.42
N LYS A 80 -6.97 -9.10 19.88
CA LYS A 80 -6.62 -9.05 21.32
C LYS A 80 -7.67 -8.27 22.12
N ILE A 81 -8.08 -7.10 21.63
CA ILE A 81 -9.12 -6.27 22.26
C ILE A 81 -10.44 -7.04 22.38
N VAL A 82 -10.89 -7.68 21.30
CA VAL A 82 -12.15 -8.46 21.29
C VAL A 82 -12.09 -9.65 22.25
N ARG A 83 -10.91 -10.25 22.47
CA ARG A 83 -10.70 -11.30 23.47
C ARG A 83 -10.60 -10.79 24.91
N GLY A 84 -10.66 -9.47 25.14
CA GLY A 84 -10.51 -8.87 26.46
C GLY A 84 -9.07 -8.87 26.99
N GLU A 85 -8.08 -9.04 26.11
CA GLU A 85 -6.67 -8.93 26.48
C GLU A 85 -6.28 -7.46 26.66
N THR A 86 -5.33 -7.20 27.56
CA THR A 86 -4.76 -5.86 27.72
C THR A 86 -3.95 -5.48 26.49
N VAL A 87 -4.33 -4.37 25.84
CA VAL A 87 -3.63 -3.80 24.69
C VAL A 87 -3.30 -2.35 24.99
N ASN A 88 -2.11 -1.90 24.59
CA ASN A 88 -1.80 -0.48 24.60
C ASN A 88 -2.60 0.21 23.48
N HIS A 89 -3.55 1.07 23.86
CA HIS A 89 -4.44 1.74 22.92
C HIS A 89 -3.69 2.72 22.01
N GLU A 90 -2.54 3.23 22.45
CA GLU A 90 -1.67 4.07 21.62
C GLU A 90 -1.09 3.32 20.43
N ASP A 91 -0.82 2.01 20.57
CA ASP A 91 -0.31 1.20 19.48
C ASP A 91 -1.36 1.04 18.37
N LEU A 92 -2.63 0.83 18.75
CA LEU A 92 -3.73 0.80 17.79
C LEU A 92 -3.86 2.13 17.04
N VAL A 93 -3.85 3.26 17.77
CA VAL A 93 -3.90 4.59 17.17
C VAL A 93 -2.74 4.81 16.20
N ARG A 94 -1.51 4.42 16.58
CA ARG A 94 -0.32 4.56 15.73
C ARG A 94 -0.45 3.74 14.44
N VAL A 95 -0.81 2.46 14.55
CA VAL A 95 -0.99 1.56 13.40
C VAL A 95 -2.08 2.08 12.47
N SER A 96 -3.22 2.52 13.01
CA SER A 96 -4.31 3.10 12.22
C SER A 96 -3.90 4.39 11.49
N ASN A 97 -3.15 5.28 12.14
CA ASN A 97 -2.65 6.51 11.51
C ASN A 97 -1.65 6.24 10.39
N VAL A 98 -0.74 5.28 10.59
CA VAL A 98 0.19 4.82 9.55
C VAL A 98 -0.58 4.25 8.37
N LEU A 99 -1.58 3.39 8.63
CA LEU A 99 -2.41 2.81 7.57
C LEU A 99 -3.11 3.91 6.75
N ALA A 100 -3.78 4.86 7.41
CA ALA A 100 -4.45 5.96 6.74
C ALA A 100 -3.50 6.81 5.88
N ARG A 101 -2.24 6.97 6.32
CA ARG A 101 -1.20 7.65 5.52
C ARG A 101 -0.81 6.83 4.29
N LEU A 102 -0.52 5.55 4.46
CA LEU A 102 -0.12 4.67 3.35
C LEU A 102 -1.21 4.57 2.29
N MET A 103 -2.48 4.46 2.69
CA MET A 103 -3.61 4.40 1.74
C MET A 103 -3.73 5.70 0.92
N ARG A 104 -3.52 6.86 1.56
CA ARG A 104 -3.46 8.15 0.85
C ARG A 104 -2.27 8.25 -0.09
N ASP A 105 -1.09 7.83 0.36
CA ASP A 105 0.16 7.88 -0.43
C ASP A 105 0.08 6.95 -1.66
N LEU A 106 -0.64 5.82 -1.55
CA LEU A 106 -0.93 4.91 -2.66
C LEU A 106 -1.98 5.47 -3.64
N GLY A 107 -2.65 6.57 -3.31
CA GLY A 107 -3.72 7.12 -4.14
C GLY A 107 -4.97 6.23 -4.16
N VAL A 108 -5.11 5.31 -3.19
CA VAL A 108 -6.37 4.59 -2.96
C VAL A 108 -7.36 5.63 -2.48
N LYS A 109 -8.10 6.20 -3.43
CA LYS A 109 -9.15 7.16 -3.15
C LYS A 109 -10.20 6.39 -2.35
N GLY A 110 -10.26 6.65 -1.05
CA GLY A 110 -11.49 6.35 -0.32
C GLY A 110 -12.66 6.97 -1.08
N ALA A 111 -13.85 6.39 -0.98
CA ALA A 111 -15.09 6.93 -1.55
C ALA A 111 -15.52 8.29 -0.93
N GLY A 112 -14.56 9.07 -0.41
CA GLY A 112 -14.76 10.44 0.03
C GLY A 112 -15.20 11.28 -1.16
N LYS A 113 -16.34 11.94 -0.99
CA LYS A 113 -16.86 12.94 -1.93
C LYS A 113 -15.72 13.89 -2.37
N PRO A 114 -15.68 14.29 -3.64
CA PRO A 114 -14.79 15.34 -4.09
C PRO A 114 -14.90 16.56 -3.15
N LYS A 115 -13.76 17.16 -2.79
CA LYS A 115 -13.72 18.43 -2.02
C LYS A 115 -14.12 19.63 -2.89
N ASP A 116 -15.04 19.43 -3.82
CA ASP A 116 -15.45 20.42 -4.81
C ASP A 116 -16.52 21.38 -4.23
N ASP A 117 -16.93 21.19 -2.98
CA ASP A 117 -18.01 21.95 -2.33
C ASP A 117 -17.50 23.13 -1.49
N VAL A 118 -16.22 23.48 -1.58
CA VAL A 118 -15.67 24.70 -0.96
C VAL A 118 -15.48 25.74 -2.07
N PRO A 119 -16.25 26.84 -2.08
CA PRO A 119 -16.01 27.94 -3.00
C PRO A 119 -14.57 28.41 -2.90
N ASP A 120 -13.89 28.55 -4.03
CA ASP A 120 -12.54 29.09 -4.02
C ASP A 120 -12.53 30.50 -3.40
N LEU A 121 -11.35 30.96 -2.97
CA LEU A 121 -11.20 32.24 -2.29
C LEU A 121 -11.74 33.41 -3.11
N ARG A 122 -11.63 33.38 -4.45
CA ARG A 122 -12.16 34.44 -5.31
C ARG A 122 -13.68 34.44 -5.28
N THR A 123 -14.30 33.27 -5.35
CA THR A 123 -15.76 33.09 -5.28
C THR A 123 -16.30 33.56 -3.92
N PHE A 124 -15.61 33.25 -2.82
CA PHE A 124 -15.97 33.72 -1.49
C PHE A 124 -15.81 35.25 -1.31
N LEU A 125 -14.75 35.84 -1.88
CA LEU A 125 -14.55 37.29 -1.81
C LEU A 125 -15.59 38.06 -2.64
N ALA A 126 -15.99 37.52 -3.80
CA ALA A 126 -17.01 38.12 -4.65
C ALA A 126 -18.41 38.11 -3.98
N SER A 127 -18.78 37.01 -3.30
CA SER A 127 -20.06 36.93 -2.58
C SER A 127 -20.13 37.87 -1.38
N ARG A 128 -19.00 38.11 -0.71
CA ARG A 128 -18.90 39.07 0.40
C ARG A 128 -18.93 40.54 -0.03
N ALA A 129 -18.46 40.86 -1.24
CA ALA A 129 -18.49 42.23 -1.76
C ALA A 129 -19.88 42.64 -2.30
N ALA A 130 -20.75 41.67 -2.57
CA ALA A 130 -22.08 41.88 -3.15
C ALA A 130 -23.23 41.96 -2.12
N GLY A 131 -22.93 41.87 -0.82
CA GLY A 131 -23.87 42.03 0.29
C GLY A 131 -23.44 43.17 1.21
#